data_AF-A0A9N8E4F5-F1
#
_entry.id   AF-A0A9N8E4F5-F1
#
_cell.length_a   1.000
_cell.length_b   1.000
_cell.length_c   1.000
_cell.angle_alpha   90.00
_cell.angle_beta   90.00
_cell.angle_gamma   90.00
#
_symmetry.space_group_name_H-M   'P 1'
#
loop_
_entity.id
_entity.type
_entity.pdbx_description
1 polymer ?
#
loop_
_entity_poly.entity_id
_entity_poly.type
_entity_poly.pdbx_seq_one_letter_code
_entity_poly.pdbx_strand_id
1 'polypeptide(L)'
;MAALTITLQNQISGLNHQGAIALACGNEKEAHRSFKGALEMLGFLSNNLEIAEADGGALHPALVSSVPSPGVADERFFVFGEALLFQFGDGEVPSLQDVCFCSCLSLFNMALTYHRKAMLTGTRQLFLTASRIYEQALSVADGLPEESANVGCVQVLIRNNLAHIFYYELDCFEESLQHLERIKASIQVFENGLFRMDSPSKDEILLNLLLTKPPMTARCA
;
A
#
# COMPACT_ATOMS: atom_id res chain seq x y z
N MET A 1 30.13 -8.94 4.16
CA MET A 1 28.77 -8.92 3.58
C MET A 1 27.75 -8.35 4.56
N ALA A 2 27.64 -8.84 5.80
CA ALA A 2 26.68 -8.33 6.80
C ALA A 2 26.67 -6.78 6.98
N ALA A 3 27.83 -6.13 7.08
CA ALA A 3 27.90 -4.66 7.21
C ALA A 3 27.36 -3.90 5.99
N LEU A 4 27.50 -4.46 4.79
CA LEU A 4 26.96 -3.87 3.55
C LEU A 4 25.43 -4.03 3.52
N THR A 5 24.92 -5.19 3.93
CA THR A 5 23.47 -5.47 4.02
C THR A 5 22.79 -4.53 5.00
N ILE A 6 23.35 -4.34 6.19
CA ILE A 6 22.82 -3.40 7.20
C ILE A 6 22.81 -1.97 6.67
N THR A 7 23.88 -1.56 5.99
CA THR A 7 23.96 -0.22 5.39
C THR A 7 22.86 -0.02 4.35
N LEU A 8 22.61 -1.03 3.50
CA LEU A 8 21.57 -0.98 2.49
C LEU A 8 20.15 -0.95 3.09
N GLN A 9 19.88 -1.78 4.10
CA GLN A 9 18.60 -1.81 4.82
C GLN A 9 18.26 -0.44 5.44
N ASN A 10 19.26 0.20 6.07
CA ASN A 10 19.11 1.53 6.65
C ASN A 10 18.85 2.59 5.58
N GLN A 11 19.53 2.52 4.44
CA GLN A 11 19.30 3.43 3.31
C GLN A 11 17.90 3.27 2.71
N ILE A 12 17.43 2.03 2.53
CA ILE A 12 16.08 1.75 2.01
C ILE A 12 15.03 2.32 2.97
N SER A 13 15.15 2.03 4.27
CA SER A 13 14.23 2.54 5.30
C SER A 13 14.27 4.08 5.36
N GLY A 14 15.46 4.67 5.23
CA GLY A 14 15.65 6.11 5.16
C GLY A 14 14.97 6.76 3.94
N LEU A 15 15.07 6.13 2.76
CA LEU A 15 14.38 6.60 1.55
C LEU A 15 12.85 6.47 1.68
N ASN A 16 12.34 5.38 2.26
CA ASN A 16 10.92 5.24 2.54
C ASN A 16 10.42 6.36 3.48
N HIS A 17 11.16 6.63 4.56
CA HIS A 17 10.85 7.70 5.51
C HIS A 17 10.90 9.09 4.86
N GLN A 18 11.95 9.39 4.08
CA GLN A 18 12.08 10.65 3.35
C GLN A 18 10.92 10.83 2.36
N GLY A 19 10.52 9.78 1.66
CA GLY A 19 9.39 9.81 0.74
C GLY A 19 8.07 10.11 1.45
N ALA A 20 7.84 9.50 2.62
CA ALA A 20 6.66 9.75 3.44
C ALA A 20 6.59 11.21 3.94
N ILE A 21 7.71 11.76 4.41
CA ILE A 21 7.80 13.17 4.82
C ILE A 21 7.56 14.10 3.62
N ALA A 22 8.19 13.82 2.48
CA ALA A 22 8.01 14.61 1.27
C ALA A 22 6.54 14.61 0.82
N LEU A 23 5.88 13.46 0.90
CA LEU A 23 4.46 13.33 0.61
C LEU A 23 3.62 14.18 1.57
N ALA A 24 3.83 14.04 2.88
CA ALA A 24 3.15 14.84 3.90
C ALA A 24 3.32 16.36 3.67
N CYS A 25 4.49 16.79 3.21
CA CYS A 25 4.82 18.18 2.92
C CYS A 25 4.29 18.72 1.57
N GLY A 26 3.56 17.92 0.77
CA GLY A 26 3.10 18.44 -0.53
C GLY A 26 4.13 18.37 -1.67
N ASN A 27 5.20 17.60 -1.51
CA ASN A 27 6.27 17.50 -2.50
C ASN A 27 6.23 16.14 -3.22
N GLU A 28 5.31 15.98 -4.17
CA GLU A 28 5.09 14.71 -4.88
C GLU A 28 6.31 14.28 -5.71
N LYS A 29 7.10 15.25 -6.20
CA LYS A 29 8.30 14.96 -7.00
C LYS A 29 9.38 14.30 -6.15
N GLU A 30 9.59 14.82 -4.93
CA GLU A 30 10.54 14.25 -4.00
C GLU A 30 10.02 12.92 -3.45
N ALA A 31 8.74 12.82 -3.08
CA ALA A 31 8.12 11.59 -2.65
C ALA A 31 8.31 10.46 -3.68
N HIS A 32 7.98 10.73 -4.94
CA HIS A 32 8.19 9.78 -6.04
C HIS A 32 9.67 9.38 -6.17
N ARG A 33 10.60 10.33 -6.13
CA ARG A 33 12.04 10.04 -6.24
C ARG A 33 12.50 9.12 -5.11
N SER A 34 12.10 9.40 -3.87
CA SER A 34 12.51 8.63 -2.71
C SER A 34 11.94 7.22 -2.73
N PHE A 35 10.64 7.04 -3.03
CA PHE A 35 10.04 5.70 -3.14
C PHE A 35 10.61 4.90 -4.31
N LYS A 36 10.86 5.54 -5.45
CA LYS A 36 11.53 4.89 -6.58
C LYS A 36 12.95 4.45 -6.21
N GLY A 37 13.71 5.28 -5.52
CA GLY A 37 15.04 4.94 -5.02
C GLY A 37 15.00 3.74 -4.08
N ALA A 38 14.03 3.69 -3.16
CA ALA A 38 13.84 2.53 -2.27
C ALA A 38 13.56 1.25 -3.07
N LEU A 39 12.70 1.30 -4.10
CA LEU A 39 12.41 0.17 -4.98
C LEU A 39 13.63 -0.30 -5.79
N GLU A 40 14.42 0.62 -6.34
CA GLU A 40 15.65 0.29 -7.06
C GLU A 40 16.66 -0.42 -6.15
N MET A 41 16.77 0.01 -4.89
CA MET A 41 17.64 -0.63 -3.90
C MET A 41 17.10 -1.98 -3.41
N LEU A 42 15.79 -2.13 -3.26
CA LEU A 42 15.14 -3.41 -2.96
C LEU A 42 15.35 -4.42 -4.09
N GLY A 43 15.25 -3.98 -5.36
CA GLY A 43 15.55 -4.82 -6.51
C GLY A 43 17.04 -5.19 -6.62
N PHE A 44 17.95 -4.30 -6.22
CA PHE A 44 19.36 -4.65 -6.07
C PHE A 44 19.54 -5.70 -4.97
N LEU A 45 18.89 -5.52 -3.82
CA LEU A 45 18.96 -6.47 -2.71
C LEU A 45 18.42 -7.85 -3.12
N SER A 46 17.27 -7.94 -3.79
CA SER A 46 16.69 -9.21 -4.25
C SER A 46 17.62 -9.99 -5.19
N ASN A 47 18.35 -9.28 -6.07
CA ASN A 47 19.26 -9.90 -7.02
C ASN A 47 20.57 -10.38 -6.38
N ASN A 48 20.92 -9.87 -5.20
CA ASN A 48 22.16 -10.20 -4.48
C ASN A 48 21.92 -11.07 -3.24
N LEU A 49 20.67 -11.32 -2.87
CA LEU A 49 20.35 -12.33 -1.87
C LEU A 49 20.70 -13.69 -2.46
N GLU A 50 21.69 -14.36 -1.87
CA GLU A 50 21.80 -15.81 -2.04
C GLU A 50 20.44 -16.38 -1.62
N ILE A 51 19.78 -17.07 -2.55
CA ILE A 51 18.47 -17.68 -2.33
C ILE A 51 18.70 -18.80 -1.30
N ALA A 52 18.77 -18.44 -0.03
CA ALA A 52 18.45 -19.37 1.03
C ALA A 52 17.00 -19.74 0.77
N GLU A 53 16.76 -21.02 0.47
CA GLU A 53 15.41 -21.55 0.29
C GLU A 53 14.51 -21.00 1.37
N ALA A 54 13.35 -20.50 0.93
CA ALA A 54 12.40 -19.80 1.77
C ALA A 54 12.05 -20.65 2.99
N ASP A 55 12.76 -20.43 4.09
CA ASP A 55 12.25 -20.81 5.39
C ASP A 55 10.96 -20.02 5.53
N GLY A 56 9.85 -20.72 5.75
CA GLY A 56 8.52 -20.15 5.99
C GLY A 56 8.45 -19.38 7.31
N GLY A 57 9.52 -18.68 7.66
CA GLY A 57 9.64 -17.82 8.83
C GLY A 57 8.73 -16.61 8.71
N ALA A 58 8.46 -16.00 9.86
CA ALA A 58 7.69 -14.77 9.94
C ALA A 58 8.39 -13.64 9.17
N LEU A 59 7.60 -12.69 8.65
CA LEU A 59 8.14 -11.44 8.10
C LEU A 59 8.89 -10.68 9.19
N HIS A 60 10.16 -10.35 8.95
CA HIS A 60 10.99 -9.56 9.85
C HIS A 60 10.73 -8.05 9.77
N PRO A 61 10.46 -7.42 8.62
CA PRO A 61 10.21 -5.99 8.57
C PRO A 61 8.87 -5.69 9.23
N ALA A 62 8.94 -4.88 10.28
CA ALA A 62 7.75 -4.39 10.94
C ALA A 62 7.18 -3.20 10.18
N LEU A 63 5.86 -3.20 9.98
CA LEU A 63 5.15 -1.94 9.76
C LEU A 63 5.28 -1.13 11.06
N VAL A 64 6.01 -0.03 11.01
CA VAL A 64 6.40 0.71 12.22
C VAL A 64 5.35 1.76 12.57
N SER A 65 4.86 2.48 11.58
CA SER A 65 3.92 3.59 11.75
C SER A 65 3.42 4.07 10.39
N SER A 66 2.56 5.07 10.40
CA SER A 66 2.08 5.77 9.22
C SER A 66 2.28 7.29 9.35
N VAL A 67 2.32 7.99 8.23
CA VAL A 67 2.44 9.46 8.16
C VAL A 67 1.27 10.02 7.37
N PRO A 68 0.38 10.82 7.97
CA PRO A 68 -0.76 11.40 7.26
C PRO A 68 -0.32 12.29 6.08
N SER A 69 -0.99 12.12 4.94
CA SER A 69 -0.81 12.94 3.76
C SER A 69 -1.99 13.88 3.57
N PRO A 70 -1.83 15.20 3.80
CA PRO A 70 -2.93 16.14 3.66
C PRO A 70 -3.37 16.25 2.20
N GLY A 71 -4.68 16.34 1.95
CA GLY A 71 -5.24 16.44 0.60
C GLY A 71 -5.69 15.12 -0.01
N VAL A 72 -5.70 14.04 0.77
CA VAL A 72 -6.35 12.77 0.42
C VAL A 72 -7.60 12.63 1.30
N ALA A 73 -8.65 13.37 0.96
CA ALA A 73 -9.94 13.28 1.63
C ALA A 73 -11.05 13.39 0.59
N ASP A 74 -12.07 12.54 0.72
CA ASP A 74 -13.27 12.56 -0.08
C ASP A 74 -14.45 12.33 0.86
N GLU A 75 -15.40 13.27 0.87
CA GLU A 75 -16.59 13.20 1.74
C GLU A 75 -17.54 12.06 1.35
N ARG A 76 -17.40 11.53 0.12
CA ARG A 76 -18.27 10.48 -0.42
C ARG A 76 -17.77 9.08 -0.08
N PHE A 77 -16.47 8.95 0.18
CA PHE A 77 -15.80 7.66 0.33
C PHE A 77 -14.48 7.83 1.08
N PHE A 78 -14.26 7.05 2.12
CA PHE A 78 -13.01 7.11 2.85
C PHE A 78 -11.83 6.59 2.01
N VAL A 79 -10.84 7.43 1.80
CA VAL A 79 -9.56 7.07 1.17
C VAL A 79 -8.49 7.02 2.24
N PHE A 80 -7.74 5.92 2.31
CA PHE A 80 -6.64 5.83 3.25
C PHE A 80 -5.49 6.71 2.76
N GLY A 81 -5.28 7.82 3.47
CA GLY A 81 -4.40 8.92 3.10
C GLY A 81 -3.03 8.90 3.77
N GLU A 82 -2.59 7.81 4.38
CA GLU A 82 -1.34 7.79 5.16
C GLU A 82 -0.25 6.98 4.47
N ALA A 83 0.98 7.49 4.46
CA ALA A 83 2.13 6.76 3.96
C ALA A 83 2.59 5.75 5.02
N LEU A 84 2.82 4.50 4.62
CA LEU A 84 3.22 3.41 5.50
C LEU A 84 4.75 3.37 5.64
N LEU A 85 5.24 3.35 6.89
CA LEU A 85 6.65 3.28 7.22
C LEU A 85 7.05 1.87 7.63
N PHE A 86 8.22 1.41 7.16
CA PHE A 86 8.80 0.14 7.55
C PHE A 86 10.26 0.29 7.97
N GLN A 87 10.71 -0.68 8.76
CA GLN A 87 12.10 -0.81 9.18
C GLN A 87 12.48 -2.30 9.20
N PHE A 88 13.69 -2.61 8.74
CA PHE A 88 14.25 -3.95 8.85
C PHE A 88 14.69 -4.24 10.29
N GLY A 89 14.63 -5.51 10.71
CA GLY A 89 15.18 -5.95 11.99
C GLY A 89 16.69 -5.75 12.07
N ASP A 90 17.19 -5.44 13.27
CA ASP A 90 18.63 -5.21 13.50
C ASP A 90 19.43 -6.51 13.36
N GLY A 91 20.37 -6.53 12.41
CA GLY A 91 21.37 -7.59 12.28
C GLY A 91 20.92 -8.86 11.54
N GLU A 92 19.67 -8.91 11.09
CA GLU A 92 19.14 -10.04 10.33
C GLU A 92 19.27 -9.80 8.81
N VAL A 93 19.66 -10.87 8.09
CA VAL A 93 19.67 -10.84 6.63
C VAL A 93 18.21 -10.91 6.16
N PRO A 94 17.75 -9.94 5.35
CA PRO A 94 16.36 -9.89 4.95
C PRO A 94 16.05 -11.06 4.01
N SER A 95 14.93 -11.74 4.27
CA SER A 95 14.41 -12.78 3.40
C SER A 95 13.87 -12.19 2.10
N LEU A 96 13.62 -13.04 1.09
CA LEU A 96 12.91 -12.60 -0.12
C LEU A 96 11.51 -12.06 0.21
N GLN A 97 10.83 -12.65 1.20
CA GLN A 97 9.52 -12.18 1.63
C GLN A 97 9.60 -10.78 2.25
N ASP A 98 10.65 -10.50 3.02
CA ASP A 98 10.90 -9.17 3.60
C ASP A 98 11.08 -8.11 2.50
N VAL A 99 11.87 -8.45 1.47
CA VAL A 99 12.09 -7.57 0.32
C VAL A 99 10.79 -7.34 -0.46
N CYS A 100 10.00 -8.39 -0.70
CA CYS A 100 8.70 -8.30 -1.36
C CYS A 100 7.71 -7.44 -0.55
N PHE A 101 7.64 -7.62 0.77
CA PHE A 101 6.78 -6.83 1.64
C PHE A 101 7.17 -5.34 1.63
N CYS A 102 8.46 -5.02 1.80
CA CYS A 102 8.96 -3.65 1.71
C CYS A 102 8.74 -3.03 0.31
N SER A 103 8.81 -3.84 -0.76
CA SER A 103 8.51 -3.41 -2.12
C SER A 103 7.03 -3.07 -2.29
N CYS A 104 6.13 -3.91 -1.74
CA CYS A 104 4.70 -3.65 -1.70
C CYS A 104 4.38 -2.32 -1.01
N LEU A 105 4.95 -2.07 0.18
CA LEU A 105 4.77 -0.81 0.91
C LEU A 105 5.29 0.41 0.12
N SER A 106 6.43 0.26 -0.55
CA SER A 106 7.01 1.33 -1.38
C SER A 106 6.14 1.63 -2.62
N LEU A 107 5.58 0.60 -3.26
CA LEU A 107 4.61 0.76 -4.36
C LEU A 107 3.32 1.42 -3.87
N PHE A 108 2.79 0.98 -2.72
CA PHE A 108 1.61 1.58 -2.09
C PHE A 108 1.81 3.09 -1.87
N ASN A 109 2.92 3.50 -1.25
CA ASN A 109 3.20 4.90 -0.98
C ASN A 109 3.41 5.72 -2.27
N MET A 110 4.01 5.10 -3.30
CA MET A 110 4.15 5.73 -4.61
C MET A 110 2.78 5.90 -5.29
N ALA A 111 1.89 4.90 -5.23
CA ALA A 111 0.52 5.00 -5.72
C ALA A 111 -0.26 6.10 -4.99
N LEU A 112 -0.12 6.19 -3.66
CA LEU A 112 -0.70 7.26 -2.84
C LEU A 112 -0.24 8.64 -3.28
N THR A 113 1.03 8.78 -3.66
CA THR A 113 1.59 10.03 -4.21
C THR A 113 0.84 10.47 -5.48
N TYR A 114 0.60 9.54 -6.41
CA TYR A 114 -0.16 9.83 -7.63
C TYR A 114 -1.65 10.03 -7.36
N HIS A 115 -2.23 9.26 -6.44
CA HIS A 115 -3.63 9.36 -6.06
C HIS A 115 -3.93 10.74 -5.48
N ARG A 116 -3.13 11.18 -4.51
CA ARG A 116 -3.24 12.54 -3.96
C ARG A 116 -3.13 13.61 -5.03
N LYS A 117 -2.13 13.51 -5.90
CA LYS A 117 -1.96 14.48 -6.97
C LYS A 117 -3.18 14.51 -7.88
N ALA A 118 -3.75 13.34 -8.19
CA ALA A 118 -4.97 13.23 -8.98
C ALA A 118 -6.17 13.90 -8.30
N MET A 119 -6.35 13.69 -7.00
CA MET A 119 -7.38 14.34 -6.18
C MET A 119 -7.25 15.86 -6.21
N LEU A 120 -6.02 16.39 -6.10
CA LEU A 120 -5.77 17.83 -6.10
C LEU A 120 -5.96 18.47 -7.49
N THR A 121 -5.64 17.75 -8.57
CA THR A 121 -5.65 18.31 -9.93
C THR A 121 -6.85 17.87 -10.78
N GLY A 122 -7.67 16.93 -10.30
CA GLY A 122 -8.77 16.31 -11.06
C GLY A 122 -8.31 15.56 -12.31
N THR A 123 -7.04 15.14 -12.38
CA THR A 123 -6.46 14.60 -13.62
C THR A 123 -6.67 13.09 -13.72
N ARG A 124 -7.59 12.65 -14.59
CA ARG A 124 -7.89 11.23 -14.84
C ARG A 124 -6.66 10.37 -15.15
N GLN A 125 -5.68 10.90 -15.89
CA GLN A 125 -4.45 10.17 -16.19
C GLN A 125 -3.63 9.82 -14.94
N LEU A 126 -3.68 10.66 -13.90
CA LEU A 126 -3.00 10.39 -12.64
C LEU A 126 -3.74 9.32 -11.82
N PHE A 127 -5.07 9.29 -11.85
CA PHE A 127 -5.86 8.18 -11.29
C PHE A 127 -5.53 6.85 -11.96
N LEU A 128 -5.44 6.81 -13.30
CA LEU A 128 -4.99 5.61 -14.03
C LEU A 128 -3.56 5.17 -13.68
N THR A 129 -2.69 6.13 -13.36
CA THR A 129 -1.31 5.83 -12.95
C THR A 129 -1.30 5.27 -11.53
N ALA A 130 -2.05 5.88 -10.61
CA ALA A 130 -2.20 5.41 -9.25
C ALA A 130 -2.81 3.99 -9.20
N SER A 131 -3.88 3.73 -9.96
CA SER A 131 -4.53 2.41 -9.98
C SER A 131 -3.57 1.31 -10.44
N ARG A 132 -2.81 1.55 -11.52
CA ARG A 132 -1.80 0.57 -12.01
C ARG A 132 -0.73 0.26 -10.97
N ILE A 133 -0.26 1.27 -10.24
CA ILE A 133 0.76 1.05 -9.21
C ILE A 133 0.15 0.34 -7.99
N TYR A 134 -1.10 0.65 -7.62
CA TYR A 134 -1.81 -0.10 -6.59
C TYR A 134 -2.03 -1.57 -6.99
N GLU A 135 -2.41 -1.85 -8.24
CA GLU A 135 -2.54 -3.22 -8.75
C GLU A 135 -1.20 -3.98 -8.70
N GLN A 136 -0.09 -3.31 -9.02
CA GLN A 136 1.25 -3.89 -8.86
C GLN A 136 1.57 -4.18 -7.39
N ALA A 137 1.28 -3.25 -6.48
CA ALA A 137 1.46 -3.46 -5.04
C ALA A 137 0.63 -4.66 -4.56
N LEU A 138 -0.61 -4.78 -5.04
CA LEU A 138 -1.52 -5.86 -4.70
C LEU A 138 -1.02 -7.20 -5.23
N SER A 139 -0.53 -7.25 -6.47
CA SER A 139 0.06 -8.46 -7.05
C SER A 139 1.28 -8.95 -6.27
N VAL A 140 2.09 -8.04 -5.70
CA VAL A 140 3.20 -8.43 -4.83
C VAL A 140 2.68 -8.95 -3.49
N ALA A 141 1.66 -8.28 -2.91
CA ALA A 141 1.07 -8.70 -1.64
C ALA A 141 0.37 -10.06 -1.73
N ASP A 142 -0.34 -10.34 -2.82
CA ASP A 142 -1.01 -11.62 -3.07
C ASP A 142 -0.01 -12.80 -3.24
N GLY A 143 1.28 -12.50 -3.45
CA GLY A 143 2.36 -13.50 -3.46
C GLY A 143 3.02 -13.74 -2.09
N LEU A 144 2.61 -13.03 -1.04
CA LEU A 144 3.12 -13.18 0.33
C LEU A 144 2.21 -14.11 1.17
N PRO A 145 2.71 -14.67 2.29
CA PRO A 145 1.90 -15.54 3.15
C PRO A 145 0.66 -14.83 3.71
N GLU A 146 -0.52 -15.41 3.47
CA GLU A 146 -1.82 -14.85 3.90
C GLU A 146 -1.96 -14.76 5.43
N GLU A 147 -1.22 -15.58 6.17
CA GLU A 147 -1.24 -15.61 7.65
C GLU A 147 -0.62 -14.37 8.30
N SER A 148 0.09 -13.54 7.52
CA SER A 148 0.64 -12.28 8.02
C SER A 148 -0.43 -11.20 8.16
N ALA A 149 -0.72 -10.81 9.40
CA ALA A 149 -1.59 -9.67 9.74
C ALA A 149 -1.25 -8.40 8.94
N ASN A 150 0.05 -8.11 8.79
CA ASN A 150 0.53 -6.91 8.12
C ASN A 150 0.24 -6.96 6.62
N VAL A 151 0.38 -8.12 5.98
CA VAL A 151 0.05 -8.32 4.56
C VAL A 151 -1.45 -8.13 4.34
N GLY A 152 -2.27 -8.78 5.16
CA GLY A 152 -3.73 -8.64 5.10
C GLY A 152 -4.20 -7.19 5.27
N CYS A 153 -3.57 -6.46 6.21
CA CYS A 153 -3.82 -5.03 6.40
C CYS A 153 -3.52 -4.22 5.14
N VAL A 154 -2.33 -4.37 4.57
CA VAL A 154 -1.91 -3.65 3.37
C VAL A 154 -2.80 -3.99 2.17
N GLN A 155 -3.20 -5.25 2.01
CA GLN A 155 -4.16 -5.66 0.97
C GLN A 155 -5.50 -4.94 1.11
N VAL A 156 -6.04 -4.83 2.33
CA VAL A 156 -7.29 -4.09 2.59
C VAL A 156 -7.14 -2.62 2.22
N LEU A 157 -6.04 -1.98 2.63
CA LEU A 157 -5.77 -0.57 2.33
C LEU A 157 -5.65 -0.31 0.82
N ILE A 158 -4.89 -1.15 0.11
CA ILE A 158 -4.76 -1.07 -1.36
C ILE A 158 -6.12 -1.22 -2.03
N ARG A 159 -6.89 -2.25 -1.66
CA ARG A 159 -8.21 -2.53 -2.25
C ARG A 159 -9.19 -1.40 -1.95
N ASN A 160 -9.15 -0.79 -0.77
CA ASN A 160 -10.00 0.35 -0.43
C ASN A 160 -9.72 1.54 -1.35
N ASN A 161 -8.44 1.88 -1.54
CA ASN A 161 -8.04 2.99 -2.40
C ASN A 161 -8.31 2.70 -3.90
N LEU A 162 -8.18 1.43 -4.34
CA LEU A 162 -8.59 1.02 -5.69
C LEU A 162 -10.11 1.15 -5.87
N ALA A 163 -10.91 0.73 -4.88
CA ALA A 163 -12.35 0.82 -4.94
C ALA A 163 -12.81 2.28 -5.10
N HIS A 164 -12.18 3.22 -4.40
CA HIS A 164 -12.41 4.66 -4.59
C HIS A 164 -12.16 5.09 -6.04
N ILE A 165 -10.94 4.83 -6.55
CA ILE A 165 -10.54 5.26 -7.90
C ILE A 165 -11.48 4.67 -8.95
N PHE A 166 -11.77 3.38 -8.87
CA PHE A 166 -12.63 2.72 -9.84
C PHE A 166 -14.07 3.22 -9.78
N TYR A 167 -14.62 3.44 -8.58
CA TYR A 167 -16.01 3.87 -8.43
C TYR A 167 -16.22 5.33 -8.83
N TYR A 168 -15.44 6.25 -8.25
CA TYR A 168 -15.73 7.69 -8.34
C TYR A 168 -14.98 8.38 -9.47
N GLU A 169 -13.83 7.85 -9.89
CA GLU A 169 -12.90 8.57 -10.76
C GLU A 169 -12.76 7.95 -12.16
N LEU A 170 -12.98 6.63 -12.26
CA LEU A 170 -12.91 5.88 -13.52
C LEU A 170 -14.25 5.36 -14.04
N ASP A 171 -15.29 5.33 -13.21
CA ASP A 171 -16.62 4.76 -13.49
C ASP A 171 -16.61 3.25 -13.83
N CYS A 172 -15.66 2.54 -13.25
CA CYS A 172 -15.47 1.09 -13.30
C CYS A 172 -16.13 0.45 -12.09
N PHE A 173 -17.47 0.49 -12.04
CA PHE A 173 -18.23 0.10 -10.84
C PHE A 173 -18.07 -1.38 -10.49
N GLU A 174 -18.00 -2.26 -11.49
CA GLU A 174 -17.85 -3.70 -11.27
C GLU A 174 -16.52 -4.02 -10.61
N GLU A 175 -15.43 -3.42 -11.09
CA GLU A 175 -14.08 -3.56 -10.54
C GLU A 175 -14.02 -3.02 -9.10
N SER A 176 -14.63 -1.86 -8.84
CA SER A 176 -14.73 -1.33 -7.49
C SER A 176 -15.44 -2.30 -6.53
N LEU A 177 -16.61 -2.82 -6.94
CA LEU A 177 -17.37 -3.76 -6.12
C LEU A 177 -16.62 -5.08 -5.89
N GLN A 178 -15.84 -5.55 -6.86
CA GLN A 178 -14.96 -6.71 -6.68
C GLN A 178 -13.92 -6.46 -5.59
N HIS A 179 -13.32 -5.27 -5.53
CA HIS A 179 -12.38 -4.92 -4.46
C HIS A 179 -13.08 -4.87 -3.09
N LEU A 180 -14.26 -4.26 -3.00
CA LEU A 180 -15.04 -4.19 -1.75
C LEU A 180 -15.46 -5.58 -1.24
N GLU A 181 -15.91 -6.48 -2.12
CA GLU A 181 -16.24 -7.86 -1.71
C GLU A 181 -15.00 -8.63 -1.24
N ARG A 182 -13.82 -8.39 -1.84
CA ARG A 182 -12.57 -8.96 -1.35
C ARG A 182 -12.19 -8.43 0.04
N ILE A 183 -12.37 -7.13 0.29
CA ILE A 183 -12.16 -6.55 1.63
C ILE A 183 -13.09 -7.19 2.65
N LYS A 184 -14.38 -7.36 2.31
CA LYS A 184 -15.37 -8.00 3.18
C LYS A 184 -14.98 -9.44 3.53
N ALA A 185 -14.55 -10.23 2.54
CA ALA A 185 -14.06 -11.59 2.77
C ALA A 185 -12.82 -11.60 3.69
N SER A 186 -11.89 -10.69 3.46
CA SER A 186 -10.70 -10.51 4.31
C SER A 186 -11.09 -10.18 5.76
N ILE A 187 -11.98 -9.21 6.00
CA ILE A 187 -12.38 -8.80 7.36
C ILE A 187 -13.03 -9.96 8.13
N GLN A 188 -13.85 -10.79 7.48
CA GLN A 188 -14.47 -11.97 8.11
C GLN A 188 -13.43 -12.99 8.62
N VAL A 189 -12.29 -13.12 7.96
CA VAL A 189 -11.18 -13.98 8.39
C VAL A 189 -10.41 -13.33 9.56
N PHE A 190 -10.34 -11.99 9.60
CA PHE A 190 -9.53 -11.22 10.54
C PHE A 190 -10.20 -10.88 11.88
N GLU A 191 -11.53 -11.00 12.02
CA GLU A 191 -12.25 -10.84 13.30
C GLU A 191 -11.81 -11.85 14.39
N ASN A 192 -11.01 -12.87 14.02
CA ASN A 192 -10.39 -13.82 14.94
C ASN A 192 -9.08 -13.34 15.61
N GLY A 193 -8.68 -12.06 15.45
CA GLY A 193 -7.72 -11.41 16.35
C GLY A 193 -6.37 -10.94 15.78
N LEU A 194 -6.19 -10.87 14.46
CA LEU A 194 -4.91 -10.45 13.86
C LEU A 194 -4.87 -8.99 13.35
N PHE A 195 -5.99 -8.27 13.37
CA PHE A 195 -6.04 -6.93 12.77
C PHE A 195 -5.71 -5.81 13.76
N ARG A 196 -4.55 -5.15 13.56
CA ARG A 196 -4.18 -3.90 14.23
C ARG A 196 -4.07 -2.76 13.22
N MET A 197 -5.18 -2.40 12.56
CA MET A 197 -5.32 -1.00 12.13
C MET A 197 -5.82 -0.19 13.32
N ASP A 198 -5.42 1.08 13.37
CA ASP A 198 -6.05 2.02 14.27
C ASP A 198 -7.57 1.99 14.05
N SER A 199 -8.32 1.90 15.15
CA SER A 199 -9.79 1.79 15.16
C SER A 199 -10.50 2.75 14.21
N PRO A 200 -10.09 4.03 14.07
CA PRO A 200 -10.78 4.99 13.19
C PRO A 200 -10.75 4.57 11.71
N SER A 201 -9.60 4.15 11.18
CA SER A 201 -9.49 3.75 9.76
C SER A 201 -10.28 2.48 9.46
N LYS A 202 -10.39 1.58 10.44
CA LYS A 202 -11.21 0.36 10.30
C LYS A 202 -12.69 0.72 10.15
N ASP A 203 -13.20 1.60 11.00
CA ASP A 203 -14.62 1.96 11.00
C ASP A 203 -15.01 2.68 9.70
N GLU A 204 -14.14 3.55 9.19
CA GLU A 204 -14.34 4.23 7.91
C GLU A 204 -14.31 3.28 6.70
N ILE A 205 -13.41 2.29 6.69
CA ILE A 205 -13.40 1.25 5.64
C ILE A 205 -14.67 0.40 5.72
N LEU A 206 -15.13 0.04 6.92
CA LEU A 206 -16.41 -0.66 7.09
C LEU A 206 -17.59 0.19 6.58
N LEU A 207 -17.54 1.51 6.81
CA LEU A 207 -18.56 2.43 6.30
C LEU A 207 -18.60 2.44 4.77
N ASN A 208 -17.43 2.44 4.10
CA ASN A 208 -17.37 2.29 2.64
C ASN A 208 -18.10 1.03 2.16
N LEU A 209 -17.88 -0.12 2.82
CA LEU A 209 -18.56 -1.37 2.45
C LEU A 209 -20.09 -1.30 2.60
N LEU A 210 -20.58 -0.54 3.58
CA LEU A 210 -22.02 -0.42 3.84
C LEU A 210 -22.71 0.59 2.92
N LEU A 211 -22.02 1.66 2.56
CA LEU A 211 -22.59 2.79 1.82
C LEU A 211 -22.40 2.67 0.31
N THR A 212 -21.32 2.07 -0.16
CA THR A 212 -21.06 1.94 -1.61
C THR A 212 -21.93 0.85 -2.21
N LYS A 213 -22.90 1.27 -3.03
CA LYS A 213 -23.86 0.39 -3.70
C LYS A 213 -23.69 0.45 -5.22
N PRO A 214 -24.12 -0.58 -5.97
CA PRO A 214 -24.20 -0.48 -7.42
C PRO A 214 -25.08 0.72 -7.82
N PRO A 215 -24.73 1.46 -8.89
CA PRO A 215 -25.60 2.51 -9.39
C PRO A 215 -26.96 1.93 -9.78
N MET A 216 -28.04 2.48 -9.21
CA MET A 216 -29.42 1.98 -9.44
C MET A 216 -29.97 2.29 -10.84
N THR A 217 -29.27 3.09 -11.63
CA THR A 217 -29.67 3.50 -12.96
C THR A 217 -28.59 3.15 -13.98
N ALA A 218 -28.94 2.41 -15.03
CA ALA A 218 -28.05 2.16 -16.14
C ALA A 218 -27.61 3.49 -16.79
N ARG A 219 -26.35 3.58 -17.24
CA ARG A 219 -25.88 4.73 -18.03
C ARG A 219 -26.73 4.84 -19.29
N CYS A 220 -27.40 5.97 -19.48
CA CYS A 220 -27.99 6.28 -20.79
C CYS A 220 -26.84 6.40 -21.80
N ALA A 221 -26.87 5.53 -22.81
CA ALA A 221 -25.93 5.54 -23.93
C ALA A 221 -26.20 6.72 -24.88
#